data_AF-A0A947A621-F1
#
_entry.id   AF-A0A947A621-F1
#
_cell.length_a   1.000
_cell.length_b   1.000
_cell.length_c   1.000
_cell.angle_alpha   90.00
_cell.angle_beta   90.00
_cell.angle_gamma   90.00
#
_symmetry.space_group_name_H-M   'P 1'
#
loop_
_entity.id
_entity.type
_entity.pdbx_description
1 polymer ?
#
loop_
_entity_poly.entity_id
_entity_poly.type
_entity_poly.pdbx_seq_one_letter_code
_entity_poly.pdbx_strand_id
1 'polypeptide(L)'
;GIVTDSKPLEAPKDPDQDNVFALYKLLATQEEIASMRANYLGGNYGYGHAKQALYEVILRDFAEPREKFAHYMENLSEIDDVLAQGAAKARHVADSVLNRVRAKLGYQ
;
A
#
# COMPACT_ATOMS: atom_id res chain seq x y z
N GLY A 1 3.66 5.78 -16.69
CA GLY A 1 2.23 5.64 -16.36
C GLY A 1 1.85 4.17 -16.32
N ILE A 2 0.71 3.81 -15.74
CA ILE A 2 0.26 2.39 -15.71
C ILE A 2 -0.01 1.93 -17.14
N VAL A 3 0.56 0.77 -17.51
CA VAL A 3 0.46 0.18 -18.85
C VAL A 3 -0.97 -0.29 -19.11
N THR A 4 -1.53 0.17 -20.22
CA THR A 4 -2.88 -0.17 -20.72
C THR A 4 -2.79 -0.44 -22.23
N ASP A 5 -3.80 -1.09 -22.81
CA ASP A 5 -3.85 -1.29 -24.27
C ASP A 5 -4.24 0.01 -25.02
N SER A 6 -4.30 -0.07 -26.36
CA SER A 6 -4.61 1.06 -27.26
C SER A 6 -6.04 1.09 -27.81
N LYS A 7 -7.00 0.45 -27.13
CA LYS A 7 -8.41 0.47 -27.56
C LYS A 7 -8.99 1.89 -27.49
N PRO A 8 -9.80 2.31 -28.48
CA PRO A 8 -10.46 3.61 -28.49
C PRO A 8 -11.48 3.72 -27.33
N LEU A 9 -11.90 4.93 -26.98
CA LEU A 9 -12.75 5.20 -25.80
C LEU A 9 -14.07 4.41 -25.86
N GLU A 10 -14.68 4.39 -27.04
CA GLU A 10 -15.99 3.81 -27.32
C GLU A 10 -15.97 2.28 -27.23
N ALA A 11 -14.82 1.65 -27.54
CA ALA A 11 -14.70 0.20 -27.53
C ALA A 11 -14.76 -0.37 -26.10
N PRO A 12 -15.47 -1.49 -25.87
CA PRO A 12 -15.40 -2.20 -24.61
C PRO A 12 -13.97 -2.57 -24.22
N LYS A 13 -13.65 -2.44 -22.93
CA LYS A 13 -12.37 -2.83 -22.35
C LYS A 13 -12.52 -4.17 -21.63
N ASP A 14 -11.43 -4.92 -21.54
CA ASP A 14 -11.41 -6.17 -20.78
C ASP A 14 -10.84 -5.91 -19.37
N PRO A 15 -11.67 -5.96 -18.31
CA PRO A 15 -11.20 -5.74 -16.95
C PRO A 15 -10.19 -6.80 -16.49
N ASP A 16 -10.26 -8.02 -17.03
CA ASP A 16 -9.44 -9.16 -16.59
C ASP A 16 -8.04 -9.14 -17.23
N GLN A 17 -7.81 -8.27 -18.21
CA GLN A 17 -6.51 -8.04 -18.88
C GLN A 17 -5.94 -6.64 -18.63
N ASP A 18 -6.55 -5.84 -17.75
CA ASP A 18 -6.14 -4.46 -17.50
C ASP A 18 -5.51 -4.27 -16.11
N ASN A 19 -4.30 -3.72 -16.09
CA ASN A 19 -3.53 -3.49 -14.86
C ASN A 19 -4.19 -2.43 -13.96
N VAL A 20 -4.88 -1.44 -14.54
CA VAL A 20 -5.55 -0.39 -13.75
C VAL A 20 -6.72 -1.00 -12.97
N PHE A 21 -7.53 -1.83 -13.64
CA PHE A 21 -8.62 -2.56 -12.98
C PHE A 21 -8.10 -3.54 -11.90
N ALA A 22 -7.00 -4.24 -12.18
CA ALA A 22 -6.39 -5.15 -11.21
C ALA A 22 -5.95 -4.42 -9.92
N LEU A 23 -5.31 -3.26 -10.06
CA LEU A 23 -4.90 -2.42 -8.92
C LEU A 23 -6.11 -1.82 -8.19
N TYR A 24 -7.10 -1.35 -8.94
CA TYR A 24 -8.33 -0.78 -8.37
C TYR A 24 -9.05 -1.78 -7.47
N LYS A 25 -9.13 -3.05 -7.90
CA LYS A 25 -9.78 -4.14 -7.16
C LYS A 25 -9.15 -4.43 -5.79
N LEU A 26 -7.88 -4.08 -5.57
CA LEU A 26 -7.21 -4.31 -4.29
C LEU A 26 -7.65 -3.32 -3.20
N LEU A 27 -8.24 -2.19 -3.59
CA LEU A 27 -8.54 -1.06 -2.71
C LEU A 27 -10.04 -0.76 -2.68
N ALA A 28 -10.70 -0.81 -3.84
CA ALA A 28 -12.10 -0.48 -4.00
C ALA A 28 -13.04 -1.47 -3.32
N THR A 29 -14.24 -1.00 -2.96
CA THR A 29 -15.33 -1.83 -2.44
C THR A 29 -15.92 -2.74 -3.54
N GLN A 30 -16.67 -3.77 -3.15
CA GLN A 30 -17.29 -4.67 -4.13
C GLN A 30 -18.27 -3.95 -5.07
N GLU A 31 -18.99 -2.94 -4.57
CA GLU A 31 -19.90 -2.13 -5.37
C GLU A 31 -19.15 -1.28 -6.40
N GLU A 32 -18.06 -0.65 -5.98
CA GLU A 32 -17.17 0.13 -6.83
C GLU A 32 -16.51 -0.74 -7.92
N ILE A 33 -16.05 -1.94 -7.56
CA ILE A 33 -15.49 -2.92 -8.50
C ILE A 33 -16.54 -3.33 -9.52
N ALA A 34 -17.76 -3.66 -9.08
CA ALA A 34 -18.85 -4.05 -9.97
C ALA A 34 -19.23 -2.91 -10.94
N SER A 35 -19.30 -1.68 -10.43
CA SER A 35 -19.56 -0.47 -11.23
C SER A 35 -18.48 -0.24 -12.28
N MET A 36 -17.21 -0.26 -11.90
CA MET A 36 -16.11 -0.10 -12.86
C MET A 36 -16.09 -1.22 -13.89
N ARG A 37 -16.38 -2.46 -13.48
CA ARG A 37 -16.47 -3.60 -14.40
C ARG A 37 -17.58 -3.39 -15.45
N ALA A 38 -18.76 -2.96 -15.00
CA ALA A 38 -19.87 -2.64 -15.91
C ALA A 38 -19.49 -1.53 -16.89
N ASN A 39 -18.81 -0.48 -16.42
CA ASN A 39 -18.33 0.61 -17.26
C ASN A 39 -17.33 0.15 -18.33
N TYR A 40 -16.38 -0.72 -17.97
CA TYR A 40 -15.42 -1.31 -18.92
C TYR A 40 -16.14 -2.09 -20.03
N LEU A 41 -17.10 -2.93 -19.65
CA LEU A 41 -17.84 -3.79 -20.59
C LEU A 41 -18.85 -3.01 -21.44
N GLY A 42 -19.39 -1.91 -20.91
CA GLY A 42 -20.37 -1.06 -21.59
C GLY A 42 -19.80 -0.15 -22.68
N GLY A 43 -18.48 -0.01 -22.78
CA GLY A 43 -17.85 0.95 -23.70
C GLY A 43 -18.03 2.40 -23.23
N ASN A 44 -17.51 3.36 -24.01
CA ASN A 44 -17.41 4.79 -23.64
C ASN A 44 -16.70 5.08 -22.30
N TYR A 45 -16.04 4.07 -21.73
CA TYR A 45 -15.19 4.17 -20.56
C TYR A 45 -13.74 3.91 -20.99
N GLY A 46 -12.86 4.81 -20.55
CA GLY A 46 -11.50 4.91 -21.05
C GLY A 46 -10.51 4.67 -19.92
N TYR A 47 -9.28 4.34 -20.29
CA TYR A 47 -8.20 4.15 -19.31
C TYR A 47 -7.90 5.41 -18.49
N GLY A 48 -8.19 6.61 -19.02
CA GLY A 48 -8.11 7.86 -18.26
C GLY A 48 -9.11 7.87 -17.09
N HIS A 49 -10.37 7.52 -17.35
CA HIS A 49 -11.41 7.42 -16.32
C HIS A 49 -11.04 6.38 -15.26
N ALA A 50 -10.55 5.21 -15.67
CA ALA A 50 -10.11 4.17 -14.75
C ALA A 50 -8.93 4.61 -13.86
N LYS A 51 -7.94 5.29 -14.46
CA LYS A 51 -6.78 5.82 -13.73
C LYS A 51 -7.18 6.90 -12.74
N GLN A 52 -8.15 7.73 -13.09
CA GLN A 52 -8.71 8.75 -12.21
C GLN A 52 -9.43 8.10 -11.01
N ALA A 53 -10.28 7.11 -11.25
CA ALA A 53 -10.96 6.38 -10.18
C ALA A 53 -9.96 5.64 -9.26
N LEU A 54 -8.90 5.05 -9.81
CA LEU A 54 -7.81 4.46 -9.03
C LEU A 54 -7.08 5.52 -8.18
N TYR A 55 -6.80 6.69 -8.73
CA TYR A 55 -6.17 7.78 -7.99
C TYR A 55 -7.04 8.22 -6.81
N GLU A 56 -8.34 8.38 -7.01
CA GLU A 56 -9.29 8.79 -5.97
C GLU A 56 -9.37 7.75 -4.85
N VAL A 57 -9.43 6.45 -5.20
CA VAL A 57 -9.49 5.37 -4.21
C VAL A 57 -8.22 5.30 -3.37
N ILE A 58 -7.04 5.49 -4.01
CA ILE A 58 -5.76 5.54 -3.30
C ILE A 58 -5.73 6.73 -2.32
N LEU A 59 -6.18 7.91 -2.75
CA LEU A 59 -6.19 9.07 -1.87
C LEU A 59 -7.14 8.90 -0.69
N ARG A 60 -8.32 8.32 -0.92
CA ARG A 60 -9.30 8.04 0.12
C ARG A 60 -8.75 7.07 1.15
N ASP A 61 -8.31 5.90 0.71
CA ASP A 61 -7.96 4.80 1.62
C ASP A 61 -6.64 5.06 2.37
N PHE A 62 -5.73 5.82 1.75
CA PHE A 62 -4.46 6.20 2.38
C PHE A 62 -4.46 7.61 2.98
N ALA A 63 -5.62 8.28 3.13
CA ALA A 63 -5.68 9.63 3.68
C ALA A 63 -4.99 9.74 5.06
N GLU A 64 -5.43 8.92 6.02
CA GLU A 64 -4.88 8.93 7.39
C GLU A 64 -3.41 8.44 7.43
N PRO A 65 -3.00 7.32 6.79
CA PRO A 65 -1.59 6.93 6.74
C PRO A 65 -0.67 8.01 6.16
N ARG A 66 -1.13 8.74 5.12
CA ARG A 66 -0.34 9.82 4.50
C ARG A 66 -0.19 11.02 5.44
N GLU A 67 -1.25 11.40 6.15
CA GLU A 67 -1.20 12.45 7.16
C GLU A 67 -0.23 12.08 8.29
N LYS A 68 -0.34 10.86 8.85
CA LYS A 68 0.57 10.38 9.89
C LYS A 68 2.01 10.30 9.41
N PHE A 69 2.23 9.83 8.17
CA PHE A 69 3.56 9.80 7.59
C PHE A 69 4.15 11.22 7.50
N ALA A 70 3.39 12.19 7.00
CA ALA A 70 3.83 13.58 6.93
C ALA A 70 4.16 14.12 8.33
N HIS A 71 3.28 13.91 9.31
CA HIS A 71 3.50 14.29 10.71
C HIS A 71 4.82 13.71 11.25
N TYR A 72 5.07 12.41 11.09
CA TYR A 72 6.30 11.80 11.58
C TYR A 72 7.56 12.29 10.86
N MET A 73 7.47 12.56 9.56
CA MET A 73 8.61 13.12 8.80
C MET A 73 8.93 14.55 9.22
N GLU A 74 7.94 15.31 9.69
CA GLU A 74 8.12 16.65 10.26
C GLU A 74 8.56 16.61 11.74
N ASN A 75 8.30 15.50 12.45
CA ASN A 75 8.58 15.32 13.87
C ASN A 75 9.47 14.08 14.11
N LEU A 76 10.66 14.06 13.51
CA LEU A 76 11.57 12.90 13.54
C LEU A 76 11.93 12.41 14.96
N SER A 77 11.93 13.28 15.97
CA SER A 77 12.17 12.88 17.37
C SER A 77 11.14 11.85 17.88
N GLU A 78 9.89 11.94 17.43
CA GLU A 78 8.87 10.95 17.79
C GLU A 78 9.21 9.56 17.21
N ILE A 79 9.79 9.52 16.01
CA ILE A 79 10.28 8.28 15.40
C ILE A 79 11.42 7.71 16.23
N ASP A 80 12.40 8.54 16.59
CA ASP A 80 13.55 8.12 17.40
C ASP A 80 13.11 7.56 18.75
N ASP A 81 12.14 8.19 19.41
CA ASP A 81 11.59 7.73 20.68
C ASP A 81 10.92 6.36 20.54
N VAL A 82 10.11 6.16 19.50
CA VAL A 82 9.46 4.87 19.23
C VAL A 82 10.49 3.80 18.88
N LEU A 83 11.51 4.13 18.09
CA LEU A 83 12.61 3.22 17.74
C LEU A 83 13.44 2.84 18.97
N ALA A 84 13.75 3.79 19.85
CA ALA A 84 14.48 3.54 21.08
C ALA A 84 13.72 2.59 22.02
N GLN A 85 12.39 2.76 22.14
CA GLN A 85 11.54 1.85 22.90
C GLN A 85 11.54 0.43 22.30
N GLY A 86 11.42 0.32 20.97
CA GLY A 86 11.52 -0.96 20.26
C GLY A 86 12.88 -1.64 20.48
N ALA A 87 13.95 -0.87 20.38
CA ALA A 87 15.32 -1.33 20.61
C ALA A 87 15.54 -1.81 22.04
N ALA A 88 14.99 -1.13 23.05
CA ALA A 88 15.08 -1.55 24.45
C ALA A 88 14.39 -2.91 24.68
N LYS A 89 13.19 -3.11 24.11
CA LYS A 89 12.46 -4.39 24.18
C LYS A 89 13.23 -5.50 23.48
N ALA A 90 13.76 -5.24 22.29
CA ALA A 90 14.56 -6.21 21.53
C ALA A 90 15.85 -6.56 22.26
N ARG A 91 16.52 -5.58 22.86
CA ARG A 91 17.78 -5.74 23.61
C ARG A 91 17.59 -6.69 24.80
N HIS A 92 16.50 -6.58 25.55
CA HIS A 92 16.23 -7.50 26.66
C HIS A 92 16.23 -8.98 26.22
N VAL A 93 15.62 -9.28 25.07
CA VAL A 93 15.61 -10.65 24.51
C VAL A 93 17.00 -11.03 23.99
N ALA A 94 17.64 -10.12 23.26
CA ALA A 94 18.97 -10.36 22.68
C ALA A 94 20.03 -10.61 23.75
N ASP A 95 20.05 -9.83 24.82
CA ASP A 95 21.00 -9.94 25.93
C ASP A 95 20.83 -11.28 26.66
N SER A 96 19.59 -11.73 26.88
CA SER A 96 19.32 -13.05 27.46
C SER A 96 19.91 -14.18 26.62
N VAL A 97 19.74 -14.12 25.30
CA VAL A 97 20.30 -15.10 24.36
C VAL A 97 21.83 -15.00 24.34
N LEU A 98 22.38 -13.79 24.24
CA LEU A 98 23.81 -13.55 24.16
C LEU A 98 24.53 -14.01 25.43
N ASN A 99 23.94 -13.81 26.61
CA ASN A 99 24.50 -14.29 27.88
C ASN A 99 24.57 -15.82 27.93
N ARG A 100 23.55 -16.52 27.43
CA ARG A 100 23.60 -18.00 27.32
C ARG A 100 24.72 -18.46 26.40
N VAL A 101 24.94 -17.76 25.28
CA VAL A 101 26.02 -18.07 24.33
C VAL A 101 27.39 -17.80 24.97
N ARG A 102 27.59 -16.63 25.57
CA ARG A 102 28.83 -16.25 26.26
C ARG A 102 29.21 -17.24 27.35
N ALA A 103 28.24 -17.63 28.20
CA ALA A 103 28.46 -18.63 29.25
C ALA A 103 28.92 -19.99 28.70
N LYS A 104 28.42 -20.41 27.52
CA LYS A 104 28.83 -21.67 26.87
C LYS A 104 30.19 -21.58 26.19
N LEU A 105 30.62 -20.37 25.80
CA LEU A 105 31.92 -20.13 25.15
C LEU A 105 33.04 -19.75 26.15
N GLY A 106 32.73 -19.69 27.45
CA GLY A 106 33.71 -19.33 28.48
C GLY A 106 34.03 -17.84 28.57
N TYR A 107 33.24 -16.99 27.91
CA TYR A 107 33.29 -15.55 28.10
C TYR A 107 32.36 -15.19 29.27
N GLN A 108 32.94 -14.73 30.38
CA GLN A 108 32.19 -14.08 31.46
C GLN A 108 32.06 -12.59 31.18
#